data_AF-A0A6G0S368-F1
#
_entry.id   AF-A0A6G0S368-F1
#
_cell.length_a   1.000
_cell.length_b   1.000
_cell.length_c   1.000
_cell.angle_alpha   90.00
_cell.angle_beta   90.00
_cell.angle_gamma   90.00
#
_symmetry.space_group_name_H-M   'P 1'
#
loop_
_entity.id
_entity.type
_entity.pdbx_description
1 polymer ?
#
loop_
_entity_poly.entity_id
_entity_poly.type
_entity_poly.pdbx_seq_one_letter_code
_entity_poly.pdbx_strand_id
1 'polypeptide(L)'
;MSLTPADMNELEVVAEGIVEANLDAHLQFWDVDNGRVNPSAWKLTKSKDQMRVYSERRRRWRHHEDANLQSLLCVGSTPGSLDDVMLGIMSSTLEVTRTKTSYVDDLSGAAVLSTVKAPTAADPFKATAVKWMELDVRRRSSGFVKNRDYVYVEATGVKHLPSGERVGFHVMHSVYIPQAHDLSGRVRAKLSVCSFFRQRRDDSMSVYVKAIMDPMSSKTRRVGAPCFIKILLATV
;
A
#
# COMPACT_ATOMS: atom_id res chain seq x y z
N MET A 1 -3.40 12.14 -18.78
CA MET A 1 -2.99 13.32 -18.01
C MET A 1 -1.52 13.60 -18.32
N SER A 2 -1.09 14.86 -18.45
CA SER A 2 0.31 15.23 -18.72
C SER A 2 0.95 15.80 -17.45
N LEU A 3 2.06 15.20 -17.01
CA LEU A 3 2.90 15.70 -15.93
C LEU A 3 4.12 16.40 -16.53
N THR A 4 4.62 17.45 -15.86
CA THR A 4 5.90 18.03 -16.24
C THR A 4 7.05 17.15 -15.73
N PRO A 5 8.27 17.27 -16.30
CA PRO A 5 9.44 16.58 -15.78
C PRO A 5 9.73 16.90 -14.30
N ALA A 6 9.44 18.13 -13.86
CA ALA A 6 9.59 18.53 -12.47
C ALA A 6 8.61 17.78 -11.55
N ASP A 7 7.33 17.70 -11.94
CA ASP A 7 6.33 16.93 -11.19
C ASP A 7 6.70 15.44 -11.12
N MET A 8 7.17 14.88 -12.24
CA MET A 8 7.62 13.49 -12.31
C MET A 8 8.77 13.21 -11.33
N ASN A 9 9.77 14.11 -11.29
CA ASN A 9 10.89 13.99 -10.36
C ASN A 9 10.44 14.15 -8.90
N GLU A 10 9.53 15.09 -8.60
CA GLU A 10 8.97 15.25 -7.26
C GLU A 10 8.25 13.99 -6.79
N LEU A 11 7.47 13.34 -7.67
CA LEU A 11 6.78 12.09 -7.36
C LEU A 11 7.76 10.93 -7.07
N GLU A 12 8.87 10.84 -7.81
CA GLU A 12 9.94 9.88 -7.50
C GLU A 12 10.59 10.18 -6.13
N VAL A 13 10.89 11.45 -5.83
CA VAL A 13 11.46 11.86 -4.54
C VAL A 13 10.53 11.56 -3.37
N VAL A 14 9.22 11.81 -3.53
CA VAL A 14 8.22 11.48 -2.52
C VAL A 14 8.16 9.98 -2.26
N ALA A 15 8.10 9.18 -3.33
CA ALA A 15 8.06 7.73 -3.20
C ALA A 15 9.32 7.19 -2.50
N GLU A 16 10.50 7.66 -2.90
CA GLU A 16 11.78 7.27 -2.29
C GLU A 16 11.86 7.67 -0.81
N GLY A 17 11.44 8.90 -0.48
CA GLY A 17 11.41 9.37 0.91
C GLY A 17 10.50 8.52 1.80
N ILE A 18 9.40 7.98 1.26
CA ILE A 18 8.53 7.06 2.00
C ILE A 18 9.22 5.71 2.23
N VAL A 19 9.96 5.20 1.24
CA VAL A 19 10.74 3.97 1.41
C VAL A 19 11.77 4.17 2.52
N GLU A 20 12.59 5.23 2.44
CA GLU A 20 13.61 5.53 3.44
C GLU A 20 13.02 5.70 4.85
N ALA A 21 11.94 6.47 4.98
CA ALA A 21 11.28 6.71 6.27
C ALA A 21 10.67 5.43 6.91
N ASN A 22 10.48 4.35 6.14
CA ASN A 22 9.94 3.08 6.64
C ASN A 22 10.97 1.95 6.68
N LEU A 23 12.16 2.12 6.09
CA LEU A 23 13.19 1.09 6.01
C LEU A 23 13.71 0.74 7.40
N ASP A 24 14.03 1.72 8.24
CA ASP A 24 14.51 1.49 9.61
C ASP A 24 13.50 0.69 10.44
N ALA A 25 12.21 1.01 10.31
CA ALA A 25 11.15 0.27 11.01
C ALA A 25 11.03 -1.17 10.52
N HIS A 26 11.21 -1.41 9.21
CA HIS A 26 11.24 -2.76 8.64
C HIS A 26 12.44 -3.56 9.16
N LEU A 27 13.63 -2.97 9.15
CA LEU A 27 14.86 -3.61 9.63
C LEU A 27 14.79 -3.91 11.12
N GLN A 28 14.37 -2.94 11.94
CA GLN A 28 14.13 -3.11 13.37
C GLN A 28 13.17 -4.29 13.65
N PHE A 29 12.05 -4.36 12.92
CA PHE A 29 11.05 -5.41 13.13
C PHE A 29 11.61 -6.83 12.89
N TRP A 30 12.43 -7.00 11.85
CA TRP A 30 12.95 -8.33 11.52
C TRP A 30 14.25 -8.69 12.23
N ASP A 31 15.17 -7.73 12.36
CA ASP A 31 16.54 -8.01 12.82
C ASP A 31 16.71 -7.85 14.33
N VAL A 32 15.88 -7.02 14.97
CA VAL A 32 15.93 -6.80 16.42
C VAL A 32 14.73 -7.43 17.12
N ASP A 33 13.51 -7.16 16.62
CA ASP A 33 12.29 -7.65 17.25
C ASP A 33 11.99 -9.13 16.87
N ASN A 34 12.81 -9.74 16.01
CA ASN A 34 12.67 -11.12 15.53
C ASN A 34 11.28 -11.43 14.95
N GLY A 35 10.69 -10.47 14.24
CA GLY A 35 9.35 -10.59 13.64
C GLY A 35 8.21 -10.63 14.65
N ARG A 36 8.44 -10.24 15.91
CA ARG A 36 7.42 -10.27 16.97
C ARG A 36 6.64 -8.96 17.01
N VAL A 37 5.34 -9.06 16.78
CA VAL A 37 4.44 -7.90 16.88
C VAL A 37 4.13 -7.60 18.34
N ASN A 38 4.34 -6.35 18.78
CA ASN A 38 4.00 -5.92 20.14
C ASN A 38 2.48 -5.92 20.38
N PRO A 39 1.94 -6.81 21.24
CA PRO A 39 0.50 -6.97 21.45
C PRO A 39 -0.16 -5.79 22.19
N SER A 40 0.63 -4.98 22.91
CA SER A 40 0.17 -3.78 23.60
C SER A 40 -0.01 -2.59 22.65
N ALA A 41 0.70 -2.60 21.51
CA ALA A 41 0.58 -1.59 20.46
C ALA A 41 -0.37 -2.02 19.33
N TRP A 42 -0.45 -3.33 19.06
CA TRP A 42 -1.14 -3.86 17.89
C TRP A 42 -2.21 -4.88 18.28
N LYS A 43 -3.34 -4.87 17.56
CA LYS A 43 -4.42 -5.84 17.71
C LYS A 43 -4.58 -6.62 16.40
N LEU A 44 -4.46 -7.95 16.47
CA LEU A 44 -4.74 -8.81 15.32
C LEU A 44 -6.18 -8.57 14.81
N THR A 45 -6.30 -8.30 13.52
CA THR A 45 -7.58 -7.99 12.86
C THR A 45 -7.97 -9.09 11.88
N LYS A 46 -7.01 -9.64 11.15
CA LYS A 46 -7.25 -10.71 10.17
C LYS A 46 -6.03 -11.58 10.00
N SER A 47 -6.26 -12.86 9.75
CA SER A 47 -5.25 -13.81 9.28
C SER A 47 -5.74 -14.43 7.98
N LYS A 48 -4.84 -14.61 7.02
CA LYS A 48 -5.09 -15.32 5.76
C LYS A 48 -3.78 -15.97 5.35
N ASP A 49 -3.79 -17.29 5.15
CA ASP A 49 -2.59 -18.06 4.84
C ASP A 49 -1.48 -17.79 5.86
N GLN A 50 -0.26 -17.45 5.43
CA GLN A 50 0.86 -17.07 6.29
C GLN A 50 0.89 -15.57 6.65
N MET A 51 -0.12 -14.80 6.23
CA MET A 51 -0.22 -13.36 6.44
C MET A 51 -1.11 -13.00 7.62
N ARG A 52 -0.66 -12.03 8.42
CA ARG A 52 -1.38 -11.52 9.59
C ARG A 52 -1.45 -10.00 9.51
N VAL A 53 -2.66 -9.47 9.60
CA VAL A 53 -2.96 -8.04 9.57
C VAL A 53 -3.39 -7.57 10.95
N TYR A 54 -2.71 -6.56 11.45
CA TYR A 54 -2.91 -5.94 12.74
C TYR A 54 -3.37 -4.50 12.57
N SER A 55 -4.26 -4.04 13.44
CA SER A 55 -4.64 -2.64 13.57
C SER A 55 -3.96 -2.05 14.79
N GLU A 56 -3.46 -0.83 14.67
CA GLU A 56 -2.88 -0.14 15.81
C GLU A 56 -3.93 0.12 16.91
N ARG A 57 -3.55 -0.16 18.16
CA ARG A 57 -4.37 0.18 19.33
C ARG A 57 -4.24 1.67 19.59
N ARG A 58 -5.37 2.37 19.58
CA ARG A 58 -5.41 3.80 19.93
C ARG A 58 -5.02 3.98 21.39
N ARG A 59 -3.93 4.69 21.64
CA ARG A 59 -3.66 5.26 22.97
C ARG A 59 -4.55 6.49 23.14
N ARG A 60 -5.14 6.66 24.32
CA ARG A 60 -6.10 7.75 24.66
C ARG A 60 -5.55 9.18 24.48
N TRP A 61 -4.25 9.33 24.19
CA TRP A 61 -3.50 10.60 24.24
C TRP A 61 -3.15 11.20 22.87
N ARG A 62 -3.60 10.64 21.73
CA ARG A 62 -3.33 11.27 20.43
C ARG A 62 -4.22 12.49 20.23
N HIS A 63 -3.59 13.62 19.91
CA HIS A 63 -4.23 14.90 19.58
C HIS A 63 -5.33 14.73 18.50
N HIS A 64 -6.27 15.68 18.53
CA HIS A 64 -7.56 15.67 17.85
C HIS A 64 -7.50 15.54 16.30
N GLU A 65 -6.35 15.79 15.66
CA GLU A 65 -6.16 15.74 14.20
C GLU A 65 -5.73 14.35 13.69
N ASP A 66 -4.80 13.67 14.36
CA ASP A 66 -4.44 12.26 14.08
C ASP A 66 -5.48 11.26 14.58
N ALA A 67 -6.45 11.74 15.35
CA ALA A 67 -7.50 10.95 15.98
C ALA A 67 -8.42 10.25 14.97
N ASN A 68 -8.26 10.45 13.66
CA ASN A 68 -9.04 9.73 12.64
C ASN A 68 -8.26 8.67 11.88
N LEU A 69 -6.95 8.80 11.67
CA LEU A 69 -6.17 7.83 10.88
C LEU A 69 -6.27 6.40 11.44
N GLN A 70 -6.18 5.43 10.53
CA GLN A 70 -6.10 4.01 10.84
C GLN A 70 -4.78 3.47 10.33
N SER A 71 -3.93 3.07 11.27
CA SER A 71 -2.67 2.39 11.01
C SER A 71 -2.87 0.87 11.03
N LEU A 72 -2.31 0.21 10.03
CA LEU A 72 -2.32 -1.23 9.83
C LEU A 72 -0.88 -1.72 9.63
N LEU A 73 -0.60 -2.89 10.19
CA LEU A 73 0.63 -3.63 9.99
C LEU A 73 0.27 -5.00 9.43
N CYS A 74 0.76 -5.35 8.25
CA CYS A 74 0.63 -6.69 7.70
C CYS A 74 2.00 -7.35 7.65
N VAL A 75 2.12 -8.52 8.28
CA VAL A 75 3.39 -9.26 8.34
C VAL A 75 3.15 -10.74 8.11
N GLY A 76 4.10 -11.41 7.49
CA GLY A 76 4.01 -12.83 7.20
C GLY A 76 5.07 -13.28 6.21
N SER A 77 4.77 -14.35 5.49
CA SER A 77 5.63 -14.86 4.43
C SER A 77 4.84 -15.31 3.21
N THR A 78 5.49 -15.31 2.06
CA THR A 78 4.98 -15.82 0.79
C THR A 78 6.05 -16.70 0.12
N PRO A 79 5.69 -17.81 -0.54
CA PRO A 79 6.67 -18.64 -1.24
C PRO A 79 7.25 -17.94 -2.48
N GLY A 80 8.43 -18.38 -2.90
CA GLY A 80 9.09 -17.90 -4.12
C GLY A 80 10.32 -17.05 -3.86
N SER A 81 10.97 -16.61 -4.94
CA SER A 81 12.12 -15.70 -4.87
C SER A 81 11.68 -14.23 -4.79
N LEU A 82 12.61 -13.35 -4.48
CA LEU A 82 12.36 -11.90 -4.55
C LEU A 82 11.86 -11.49 -5.94
N ASP A 83 12.47 -12.03 -6.98
CA ASP A 83 12.15 -11.68 -8.36
C ASP A 83 10.73 -12.14 -8.72
N ASP A 84 10.32 -13.35 -8.29
CA ASP A 84 8.96 -13.87 -8.50
C ASP A 84 7.91 -12.96 -7.83
N VAL A 85 8.17 -12.55 -6.59
CA VAL A 85 7.27 -11.65 -5.84
C VAL A 85 7.18 -10.30 -6.52
N MET A 86 8.31 -9.71 -6.94
CA MET A 86 8.31 -8.41 -7.62
C MET A 86 7.60 -8.48 -8.98
N LEU A 87 7.78 -9.55 -9.75
CA LEU A 87 7.03 -9.78 -10.99
C LEU A 87 5.53 -9.93 -10.72
N GLY A 88 5.14 -10.62 -9.64
CA GLY A 88 3.75 -10.77 -9.21
C GLY A 88 3.12 -9.43 -8.84
N ILE A 89 3.84 -8.57 -8.12
CA ILE A 89 3.37 -7.22 -7.77
C ILE A 89 3.17 -6.39 -9.04
N MET A 90 4.13 -6.39 -9.96
CA MET A 90 4.01 -5.63 -11.20
C MET A 90 2.89 -6.15 -12.10
N SER A 91 2.70 -7.46 -12.17
CA SER A 91 1.65 -8.08 -12.97
C SER A 91 0.27 -7.81 -12.39
N SER A 92 0.08 -8.02 -11.08
CA SER A 92 -1.19 -7.71 -10.39
C SER A 92 -1.55 -6.23 -10.53
N THR A 93 -0.56 -5.37 -10.46
CA THR A 93 -0.67 -3.93 -10.69
C THR A 93 -1.19 -3.59 -12.10
N LEU A 94 -0.73 -4.31 -13.12
CA LEU A 94 -1.24 -4.18 -14.50
C LEU A 94 -2.63 -4.78 -14.64
N GLU A 95 -2.91 -5.92 -14.03
CA GLU A 95 -4.22 -6.60 -14.08
C GLU A 95 -5.32 -5.78 -13.38
N VAL A 96 -5.04 -5.22 -12.21
CA VAL A 96 -5.94 -4.30 -11.49
C VAL A 96 -6.28 -3.09 -12.37
N THR A 97 -5.34 -2.64 -13.20
CA THR A 97 -5.55 -1.49 -14.09
C THR A 97 -6.20 -1.86 -15.43
N ARG A 98 -5.95 -3.07 -15.95
CA ARG A 98 -6.49 -3.55 -17.25
C ARG A 98 -7.85 -4.24 -17.13
N THR A 99 -8.19 -4.77 -15.96
CA THR A 99 -9.36 -5.63 -15.76
C THR A 99 -10.48 -4.87 -15.06
N LYS A 100 -11.73 -5.06 -15.51
CA LYS A 100 -12.95 -4.74 -14.75
C LYS A 100 -12.89 -5.48 -13.40
N THR A 101 -12.35 -4.86 -12.34
CA THR A 101 -12.68 -4.95 -10.88
C THR A 101 -13.15 -6.27 -10.24
N SER A 102 -13.15 -7.39 -10.95
CA SER A 102 -13.85 -8.63 -10.60
C SER A 102 -13.00 -9.55 -9.72
N TYR A 103 -11.68 -9.35 -9.67
CA TYR A 103 -10.78 -10.11 -8.81
C TYR A 103 -10.71 -9.57 -7.37
N VAL A 104 -11.02 -8.28 -7.19
CA VAL A 104 -11.16 -7.67 -5.88
C VAL A 104 -12.57 -7.09 -5.80
N ASP A 105 -13.52 -7.87 -5.29
CA ASP A 105 -14.94 -7.50 -5.11
C ASP A 105 -15.20 -6.09 -4.53
N ASP A 106 -14.19 -5.54 -3.84
CA ASP A 106 -14.25 -4.27 -3.15
C ASP A 106 -13.66 -3.08 -3.95
N LEU A 107 -13.18 -3.29 -5.19
CA LEU A 107 -12.82 -2.21 -6.12
C LEU A 107 -13.97 -1.98 -7.10
N SER A 108 -14.35 -0.73 -7.36
CA SER A 108 -15.33 -0.36 -8.39
C SER A 108 -14.68 0.24 -9.63
N GLY A 109 -13.41 0.65 -9.56
CA GLY A 109 -12.61 1.07 -10.71
C GLY A 109 -11.15 1.28 -10.36
N ALA A 110 -10.28 1.20 -11.37
CA ALA A 110 -8.87 1.57 -11.28
C ALA A 110 -8.35 2.05 -12.65
N ALA A 111 -7.38 2.95 -12.66
CA ALA A 111 -6.78 3.50 -13.88
C ALA A 111 -5.35 4.00 -13.64
N VAL A 112 -4.48 3.87 -14.65
CA VAL A 112 -3.20 4.58 -14.70
C VAL A 112 -3.47 5.95 -15.29
N LEU A 113 -3.18 7.00 -14.53
CA LEU A 113 -3.37 8.39 -14.97
C LEU A 113 -2.15 8.91 -15.75
N SER A 114 -0.96 8.53 -15.31
CA SER A 114 0.32 8.90 -15.94
C SER A 114 1.41 7.91 -15.56
N THR A 115 2.27 7.55 -16.51
CA THR A 115 3.50 6.80 -16.25
C THR A 115 4.61 7.80 -15.98
N VAL A 116 5.21 7.73 -14.79
CA VAL A 116 6.33 8.59 -14.38
C VAL A 116 7.64 7.93 -14.79
N LYS A 117 7.76 6.62 -14.55
CA LYS A 117 8.93 5.82 -14.89
C LYS A 117 8.52 4.41 -15.26
N ALA A 118 8.94 3.97 -16.43
CA ALA A 118 8.76 2.60 -16.88
C ALA A 118 9.94 1.72 -16.45
N PRO A 119 9.70 0.43 -16.17
CA PRO A 119 10.76 -0.57 -16.03
C PRO A 119 11.66 -0.62 -17.26
N THR A 120 12.91 -1.01 -17.06
CA THR A 120 13.88 -1.23 -18.15
C THR A 120 14.48 -2.63 -18.04
N ALA A 121 15.19 -3.10 -19.07
CA ALA A 121 15.89 -4.38 -19.00
C ALA A 121 16.97 -4.42 -17.90
N ALA A 122 17.59 -3.28 -17.60
CA ALA A 122 18.59 -3.16 -16.54
C ALA A 122 17.97 -3.07 -15.15
N ASP A 123 16.85 -2.36 -15.03
CA ASP A 123 16.09 -2.18 -13.79
C ASP A 123 14.64 -2.68 -13.99
N PRO A 124 14.41 -4.02 -14.02
CA PRO A 124 13.12 -4.60 -14.37
C PRO A 124 12.04 -4.36 -13.32
N PHE A 125 12.42 -4.05 -12.09
CA PHE A 125 11.49 -3.82 -10.97
C PHE A 125 11.27 -2.34 -10.65
N LYS A 126 11.94 -1.42 -11.36
CA LYS A 126 11.87 0.02 -11.08
C LYS A 126 10.78 0.67 -11.91
N ALA A 127 9.61 0.85 -11.32
CA ALA A 127 8.48 1.53 -11.96
C ALA A 127 7.89 2.58 -11.04
N THR A 128 7.45 3.70 -11.62
CA THR A 128 6.69 4.75 -10.92
C THR A 128 5.53 5.19 -11.79
N ALA A 129 4.33 5.27 -11.24
CA ALA A 129 3.15 5.73 -11.96
C ALA A 129 2.19 6.47 -11.04
N VAL A 130 1.44 7.41 -11.60
CA VAL A 130 0.28 7.99 -10.94
C VAL A 130 -0.94 7.17 -11.30
N LYS A 131 -1.71 6.77 -10.29
CA LYS A 131 -2.89 5.93 -10.43
C LYS A 131 -4.09 6.47 -9.69
N TRP A 132 -5.24 6.00 -10.13
CA TRP A 132 -6.51 6.20 -9.48
C TRP A 132 -7.14 4.85 -9.16
N MET A 133 -7.78 4.73 -8.00
CA MET A 133 -8.66 3.60 -7.68
C MET A 133 -9.86 4.04 -6.87
N GLU A 134 -10.95 3.28 -6.95
CA GLU A 134 -12.16 3.48 -6.17
C GLU A 134 -12.53 2.22 -5.39
N LEU A 135 -12.72 2.39 -4.09
CA LEU A 135 -13.24 1.37 -3.17
C LEU A 135 -14.77 1.38 -3.16
N ASP A 136 -15.37 0.23 -3.45
CA ASP A 136 -16.81 -0.02 -3.37
C ASP A 136 -17.27 -0.31 -1.93
N VAL A 137 -17.11 0.68 -1.07
CA VAL A 137 -17.62 0.64 0.31
C VAL A 137 -19.12 0.90 0.37
N ARG A 138 -19.72 1.43 -0.70
CA ARG A 138 -21.16 1.68 -0.78
C ARG A 138 -21.96 0.38 -0.82
N ARG A 139 -21.51 -0.62 -1.60
CA ARG A 139 -22.13 -1.95 -1.64
C ARG A 139 -22.15 -2.61 -0.26
N ARG A 140 -21.06 -2.47 0.50
CA ARG A 140 -20.95 -3.03 1.87
C ARG A 140 -21.74 -2.31 2.95
N SER A 141 -22.15 -1.09 2.68
CA SER A 141 -22.89 -0.26 3.62
C SER A 141 -24.35 -0.10 3.25
N SER A 142 -24.88 -0.93 2.34
CA SER A 142 -26.25 -0.82 1.82
C SER A 142 -26.60 0.61 1.37
N GLY A 143 -25.62 1.34 0.83
CA GLY A 143 -25.79 2.72 0.37
C GLY A 143 -25.56 3.83 1.39
N PHE A 144 -25.39 3.53 2.68
CA PHE A 144 -25.25 4.56 3.73
C PHE A 144 -23.94 5.34 3.65
N VAL A 145 -22.92 4.81 2.98
CA VAL A 145 -21.61 5.44 2.91
C VAL A 145 -21.14 5.53 1.45
N LYS A 146 -20.76 6.74 1.00
CA LYS A 146 -20.30 7.00 -0.38
C LYS A 146 -19.03 6.20 -0.73
N ASN A 147 -18.76 5.92 -2.01
CA ASN A 147 -17.49 5.29 -2.42
C ASN A 147 -16.30 6.19 -2.14
N ARG A 148 -15.12 5.59 -1.99
CA ARG A 148 -13.86 6.29 -1.69
C ARG A 148 -12.92 6.13 -2.83
N ASP A 149 -12.48 7.22 -3.40
CA ASP A 149 -11.47 7.20 -4.44
C ASP A 149 -10.14 7.74 -3.94
N TYR A 150 -9.07 7.29 -4.58
CA TYR A 150 -7.69 7.61 -4.23
C TYR A 150 -6.95 7.95 -5.50
N VAL A 151 -6.24 9.08 -5.48
CA VAL A 151 -5.21 9.42 -6.46
C VAL A 151 -3.88 9.26 -5.75
N TYR A 152 -3.00 8.42 -6.26
CA TYR A 152 -1.77 8.05 -5.58
C TYR A 152 -0.61 7.85 -6.56
N VAL A 153 0.60 8.13 -6.09
CA VAL A 153 1.81 7.63 -6.70
C VAL A 153 2.01 6.18 -6.26
N GLU A 154 2.27 5.31 -7.21
CA GLU A 154 2.71 3.95 -6.99
C GLU A 154 4.15 3.80 -7.45
N ALA A 155 5.00 3.21 -6.62
CA ALA A 155 6.39 2.95 -6.95
C ALA A 155 6.79 1.54 -6.54
N THR A 156 7.66 0.93 -7.34
CA THR A 156 8.26 -0.39 -7.08
C THR A 156 9.75 -0.33 -7.34
N GLY A 157 10.51 -1.20 -6.68
CA GLY A 157 11.95 -1.30 -6.90
C GLY A 157 12.61 -2.28 -5.95
N VAL A 158 13.93 -2.35 -6.06
CA VAL A 158 14.79 -3.15 -5.18
C VAL A 158 15.88 -2.25 -4.62
N LYS A 159 16.08 -2.32 -3.30
CA LYS A 159 17.20 -1.71 -2.59
C LYS A 159 18.23 -2.76 -2.20
N HIS A 160 19.48 -2.34 -2.09
CA HIS A 160 20.56 -3.16 -1.55
C HIS A 160 20.89 -2.65 -0.15
N LEU A 161 20.82 -3.54 0.84
CA LEU A 161 21.26 -3.23 2.19
C LEU A 161 22.78 -3.16 2.26
N PRO A 162 23.37 -2.55 3.30
CA PRO A 162 24.83 -2.56 3.51
C PRO A 162 25.44 -3.97 3.57
N SER A 163 24.65 -4.99 3.93
CA SER A 163 25.05 -6.40 3.88
C SER A 163 25.16 -6.99 2.48
N GLY A 164 24.72 -6.27 1.44
CA GLY A 164 24.59 -6.76 0.07
C GLY A 164 23.25 -7.45 -0.22
N GLU A 165 22.41 -7.68 0.79
CA GLU A 165 21.09 -8.28 0.60
C GLU A 165 20.15 -7.38 -0.21
N ARG A 166 19.34 -8.00 -1.08
CA ARG A 166 18.31 -7.32 -1.86
C ARG A 166 16.99 -7.28 -1.08
N VAL A 167 16.36 -6.11 -1.06
CA VAL A 167 15.04 -5.88 -0.47
C VAL A 167 14.13 -5.24 -1.51
N GLY A 168 13.08 -5.93 -1.92
CA GLY A 168 12.04 -5.37 -2.77
C GLY A 168 11.15 -4.42 -2.00
N PHE A 169 10.62 -3.41 -2.67
CA PHE A 169 9.62 -2.51 -2.10
C PHE A 169 8.46 -2.25 -3.06
N HIS A 170 7.30 -1.95 -2.49
CA HIS A 170 6.12 -1.42 -3.17
C HIS A 170 5.50 -0.32 -2.32
N VAL A 171 5.29 0.85 -2.92
CA VAL A 171 4.74 2.02 -2.27
C VAL A 171 3.48 2.46 -3.00
N MET A 172 2.45 2.83 -2.23
CA MET A 172 1.27 3.54 -2.72
C MET A 172 1.03 4.73 -1.81
N HIS A 173 1.10 5.96 -2.32
CA HIS A 173 0.92 7.16 -1.50
C HIS A 173 0.04 8.18 -2.17
N SER A 174 -0.99 8.65 -1.47
CA SER A 174 -1.91 9.64 -2.01
C SER A 174 -1.22 10.96 -2.28
N VAL A 175 -1.38 11.48 -3.49
CA VAL A 175 -0.77 12.73 -3.94
C VAL A 175 -1.86 13.69 -4.44
N TYR A 176 -1.60 14.99 -4.31
CA TYR A 176 -2.46 16.00 -4.91
C TYR A 176 -2.00 16.29 -6.33
N ILE A 177 -2.94 16.23 -7.26
CA ILE A 177 -2.69 16.46 -8.67
C ILE A 177 -3.82 17.36 -9.18
N PRO A 178 -3.52 18.61 -9.60
CA PRO A 178 -4.55 19.57 -9.99
C PRO A 178 -5.51 19.06 -11.07
N GLN A 179 -5.01 18.26 -12.02
CA GLN A 179 -5.80 17.69 -13.12
C GLN A 179 -6.71 16.53 -12.68
N ALA A 180 -6.51 15.99 -11.47
CA ALA A 180 -7.29 14.88 -10.91
C ALA A 180 -8.37 15.41 -9.95
N HIS A 181 -9.35 16.10 -10.52
CA HIS A 181 -10.46 16.72 -9.79
C HIS A 181 -11.27 15.70 -8.97
N ASP A 182 -11.97 16.21 -7.95
CA ASP A 182 -12.91 15.41 -7.17
C ASP A 182 -14.11 15.00 -8.04
N LEU A 183 -14.41 13.71 -8.02
CA LEU A 183 -15.51 13.14 -8.80
C LEU A 183 -16.81 13.16 -8.00
N SER A 184 -17.94 13.42 -8.65
CA SER A 184 -19.24 13.43 -7.98
C SER A 184 -19.63 12.02 -7.49
N GLY A 185 -20.38 11.97 -6.39
CA GLY A 185 -20.91 10.73 -5.81
C GLY A 185 -19.93 9.91 -4.96
N ARG A 186 -18.67 10.33 -4.85
CA ARG A 186 -17.62 9.69 -4.03
C ARG A 186 -16.88 10.71 -3.18
N VAL A 187 -15.99 10.24 -2.31
CA VAL A 187 -15.18 11.06 -1.40
C VAL A 187 -13.71 10.73 -1.62
N ARG A 188 -12.91 11.74 -1.98
CA ARG A 188 -11.46 11.63 -2.09
C ARG A 188 -10.86 11.32 -0.73
N ALA A 189 -10.29 10.15 -0.59
CA ALA A 189 -9.62 9.70 0.62
C ALA A 189 -8.10 9.65 0.41
N LYS A 190 -7.37 9.55 1.53
CA LYS A 190 -5.92 9.46 1.53
C LYS A 190 -5.44 8.15 2.11
N LEU A 191 -4.36 7.62 1.54
CA LEU A 191 -3.64 6.46 2.04
C LEU A 191 -2.14 6.64 1.87
N SER A 192 -1.39 5.86 2.63
CA SER A 192 0.03 5.62 2.43
C SER A 192 0.31 4.15 2.79
N VAL A 193 0.85 3.39 1.85
CA VAL A 193 1.25 1.99 2.01
C VAL A 193 2.71 1.88 1.62
N CYS A 194 3.49 1.20 2.45
CA CYS A 194 4.87 0.85 2.17
C CYS A 194 5.06 -0.62 2.53
N SER A 195 5.43 -1.41 1.53
CA SER A 195 5.65 -2.84 1.60
C SER A 195 7.12 -3.14 1.34
N PHE A 196 7.68 -4.08 2.10
CA PHE A 196 9.03 -4.60 1.95
C PHE A 196 9.00 -6.12 1.84
N PHE A 197 9.83 -6.64 0.94
CA PHE A 197 9.96 -8.06 0.64
C PHE A 197 11.43 -8.44 0.77
N ARG A 198 11.74 -9.32 1.72
CA ARG A 198 13.13 -9.73 2.02
C ARG A 198 13.26 -11.24 2.08
N GLN A 199 14.21 -11.80 1.33
CA GLN A 199 14.47 -13.23 1.33
C GLN A 199 15.28 -13.58 2.58
N ARG A 200 14.68 -14.39 3.47
CA ARG A 200 15.34 -14.81 4.72
C ARG A 200 15.60 -16.32 4.77
N ARG A 201 14.92 -17.08 3.92
CA ARG A 201 15.10 -18.52 3.71
C ARG A 201 15.06 -18.79 2.22
N ASP A 202 15.67 -19.88 1.80
CA ASP A 202 15.89 -20.19 0.38
C ASP A 202 14.58 -20.25 -0.43
N ASP A 203 13.46 -20.60 0.21
CA ASP A 203 12.16 -20.84 -0.42
C ASP A 203 11.04 -19.86 0.01
N SER A 204 11.34 -18.86 0.85
CA SER A 204 10.30 -17.96 1.36
C SER A 204 10.74 -16.51 1.52
N MET A 205 9.84 -15.63 1.10
CA MET A 205 9.95 -14.18 1.22
C MET A 205 9.22 -13.72 2.46
N SER A 206 9.93 -13.00 3.34
CA SER A 206 9.31 -12.29 4.46
C SER A 206 8.66 -11.02 3.94
N VAL A 207 7.40 -10.80 4.35
CA VAL A 207 6.60 -9.65 3.95
C VAL A 207 6.38 -8.75 5.15
N TYR A 208 6.63 -7.45 4.99
CA TYR A 208 6.30 -6.42 5.95
C TYR A 208 5.61 -5.26 5.24
N VAL A 209 4.39 -4.93 5.66
CA VAL A 209 3.63 -3.80 5.11
C VAL A 209 3.17 -2.92 6.24
N LYS A 210 3.48 -1.62 6.13
CA LYS A 210 2.90 -0.59 6.97
C LYS A 210 1.96 0.25 6.12
N ALA A 211 0.72 0.35 6.58
CA ALA A 211 -0.31 1.08 5.85
C ALA A 211 -1.04 2.04 6.79
N ILE A 212 -1.26 3.27 6.31
CA ILE A 212 -2.06 4.29 6.97
C ILE A 212 -3.16 4.67 6.00
N MET A 213 -4.40 4.69 6.47
CA MET A 213 -5.52 5.21 5.71
C MET A 213 -6.26 6.25 6.53
N ASP A 214 -6.83 7.25 5.87
CA ASP A 214 -7.80 8.14 6.48
C ASP A 214 -9.20 7.55 6.34
N PRO A 215 -9.81 7.02 7.43
CA PRO A 215 -11.18 6.54 7.38
C PRO A 215 -12.19 7.69 7.43
N MET A 216 -11.79 8.95 7.63
CA MET A 216 -12.60 10.17 7.74
C MET A 216 -13.57 10.21 8.94
N SER A 217 -14.21 9.08 9.30
CA SER A 217 -15.14 8.97 10.43
C SER A 217 -15.19 7.55 11.03
N SER A 218 -15.75 7.42 12.24
CA SER A 218 -15.88 6.13 12.94
C SER A 218 -16.78 5.12 12.20
N LYS A 219 -17.89 5.59 11.59
CA LYS A 219 -18.82 4.76 10.81
C LYS A 219 -18.17 4.27 9.51
N THR A 220 -17.50 5.17 8.79
CA THR A 220 -16.78 4.83 7.56
C THR A 220 -15.67 3.81 7.81
N ARG A 221 -14.94 3.95 8.92
CA ARG A 221 -13.87 3.02 9.32
C ARG A 221 -14.32 1.57 9.36
N ARG A 222 -15.50 1.29 9.94
CA ARG A 222 -16.03 -0.08 10.11
C ARG A 222 -16.26 -0.78 8.77
N VAL A 223 -16.52 -0.02 7.71
CA VAL A 223 -16.79 -0.55 6.37
C VAL A 223 -15.55 -0.48 5.47
N GLY A 224 -14.82 0.64 5.51
CA GLY A 224 -13.64 0.88 4.68
C GLY A 224 -12.42 0.06 5.07
N ALA A 225 -12.16 -0.13 6.36
CA ALA A 225 -10.97 -0.86 6.79
C ALA A 225 -10.98 -2.32 6.34
N PRO A 226 -12.09 -3.07 6.45
CA PRO A 226 -12.13 -4.43 5.90
C PRO A 226 -11.94 -4.49 4.38
N CYS A 227 -12.40 -3.50 3.59
CA CYS A 227 -12.12 -3.44 2.14
C CYS A 227 -10.63 -3.21 1.88
N PHE A 228 -10.06 -2.23 2.56
CA PHE A 228 -8.65 -1.88 2.42
C PHE A 228 -7.73 -3.03 2.85
N ILE A 229 -8.05 -3.74 3.93
CA ILE A 229 -7.32 -4.95 4.35
C ILE A 229 -7.35 -6.03 3.27
N LYS A 230 -8.46 -6.21 2.54
CA LYS A 230 -8.50 -7.17 1.43
C LYS A 230 -7.57 -6.77 0.29
N ILE A 231 -7.48 -5.46 0.00
CA ILE A 231 -6.56 -4.94 -1.03
C ILE A 231 -5.11 -5.15 -0.59
N LEU A 232 -4.76 -4.79 0.65
CA LEU A 232 -3.41 -5.02 1.18
C LEU A 232 -3.00 -6.49 1.09
N LEU A 233 -3.94 -7.42 1.30
CA LEU A 233 -3.70 -8.86 1.20
C LEU A 233 -3.71 -9.40 -0.25
N ALA A 234 -4.15 -8.59 -1.22
CA ALA A 234 -4.13 -8.94 -2.64
C ALA A 234 -2.87 -8.39 -3.34
N THR A 235 -2.20 -7.42 -2.72
CA THR A 235 -0.95 -6.80 -3.21
C THR A 235 0.31 -7.45 -2.61
N VAL A 236 0.18 -8.58 -1.92
CA VAL A 236 1.27 -9.30 -1.22
C VAL A 236 1.19 -10.80 -1.44
#